data_AF-A0A670KBN6-F1
#
_entry.id   AF-A0A670KBN6-F1
#
_cell.length_a   1.000
_cell.length_b   1.000
_cell.length_c   1.000
_cell.angle_alpha   90.00
_cell.angle_beta   90.00
_cell.angle_gamma   90.00
#
_symmetry.space_group_name_H-M   'P 1'
#
loop_
_entity.id
_entity.type
_entity.pdbx_description
1 polymer ?
#
loop_
_entity_poly.entity_id
_entity_poly.type
_entity_poly.pdbx_seq_one_letter_code
_entity_poly.pdbx_strand_id
1 'polypeptide(L)' 'MTNIGNLPDHVMLDILSLIPMNELILSCRLVCSRWRDLVDLPIFWRSKYRHKNENLKKTKEFYGSFTFYL' A
#
# COMPACT_ATOMS: atom_id res chain seq x y z
N MET A 1 -14.00 -20.33 -12.41
CA MET A 1 -13.78 -19.83 -11.05
C MET A 1 -12.56 -18.94 -11.05
N THR A 2 -12.74 -17.62 -10.94
CA THR A 2 -11.65 -16.63 -10.90
C THR A 2 -11.04 -16.62 -9.50
N ASN A 3 -9.91 -17.31 -9.34
CA ASN A 3 -9.17 -17.31 -8.08
C ASN A 3 -8.24 -16.08 -8.04
N ILE A 4 -8.20 -15.40 -6.89
CA ILE A 4 -7.34 -14.24 -6.70
C ILE A 4 -5.84 -14.59 -6.87
N GLY A 5 -5.48 -15.85 -6.70
CA GLY A 5 -4.15 -16.41 -6.94
C GLY A 5 -3.76 -16.54 -8.41
N ASN A 6 -4.66 -16.30 -9.37
CA ASN A 6 -4.33 -16.27 -10.80
C ASN A 6 -4.04 -14.85 -11.32
N LEU A 7 -4.18 -13.81 -10.48
CA LEU A 7 -3.81 -12.47 -10.90
C LEU A 7 -2.30 -12.36 -11.05
N PRO A 8 -1.80 -11.46 -11.91
CA PRO A 8 -0.38 -11.12 -11.98
C PRO A 8 0.15 -10.49 -10.69
N ASP A 9 1.45 -10.60 -10.44
CA ASP A 9 2.09 -10.06 -9.23
C ASP A 9 1.97 -8.54 -9.10
N HIS A 10 2.03 -7.80 -10.21
CA HIS A 10 1.90 -6.34 -10.19
C HIS A 10 0.51 -5.90 -9.69
N VAL A 11 -0.57 -6.56 -10.13
CA VAL A 11 -1.93 -6.25 -9.66
C VAL A 11 -2.08 -6.60 -8.18
N MET A 12 -1.47 -7.71 -7.75
CA MET A 12 -1.46 -8.12 -6.35
C MET A 12 -0.75 -7.06 -5.49
N LEU A 13 0.39 -6.53 -5.95
CA LEU A 13 1.12 -5.46 -5.27
C LEU A 13 0.30 -4.16 -5.18
N ASP A 14 -0.46 -3.81 -6.22
CA ASP A 14 -1.33 -2.63 -6.19
C ASP A 14 -2.43 -2.79 -5.13
N ILE A 15 -3.06 -3.96 -5.05
CA ILE A 15 -4.06 -4.28 -4.02
C ILE A 15 -3.44 -4.21 -2.63
N LEU A 16 -2.27 -4.83 -2.42
CA LEU A 16 -1.52 -4.78 -1.16
C LEU A 16 -1.10 -3.34 -0.82
N SER A 17 -0.87 -2.48 -1.81
CA SER A 17 -0.52 -1.07 -1.61
C SER A 17 -1.67 -0.28 -0.95
N LEU A 18 -2.93 -0.69 -1.15
CA LEU A 18 -4.11 -0.08 -0.52
C LEU A 18 -4.28 -0.48 0.95
N ILE A 19 -3.77 -1.65 1.34
CA ILE A 19 -3.91 -2.17 2.71
C ILE A 19 -2.93 -1.44 3.65
N PRO A 20 -3.32 -1.05 4.87
CA PRO A 20 -2.40 -0.39 5.79
C PRO A 20 -1.25 -1.33 6.23
N MET A 21 -0.11 -0.74 6.60
CA MET A 21 1.15 -1.49 6.81
C MET A 21 1.07 -2.52 7.94
N ASN A 22 0.32 -2.21 8.99
CA ASN A 22 0.06 -3.13 10.10
C ASN A 22 -0.61 -4.42 9.63
N GLU A 23 -1.68 -4.30 8.84
CA GLU A 23 -2.46 -5.42 8.31
C GLU A 23 -1.67 -6.23 7.27
N LEU A 24 -0.77 -5.58 6.52
CA LEU A 24 0.12 -6.28 5.62
C LEU A 24 1.07 -7.25 6.36
N ILE A 25 1.65 -6.81 7.47
CA ILE A 25 2.63 -7.60 8.21
C ILE A 25 1.94 -8.66 9.08
N LEU A 26 0.82 -8.31 9.71
CA LEU A 26 0.11 -9.15 10.67
C LEU A 26 -0.80 -10.18 9.98
N SER A 27 -1.50 -9.79 8.92
CA SER A 27 -2.56 -10.59 8.30
C SER A 27 -2.15 -11.09 6.90
N CYS A 28 -1.67 -10.19 6.03
CA CYS A 28 -1.42 -10.54 4.61
C CYS A 28 -0.28 -11.56 4.41
N ARG A 29 0.76 -11.54 5.26
CA ARG A 29 1.86 -12.53 5.23
C ARG A 29 1.42 -13.96 5.62
N LEU A 30 0.23 -14.10 6.22
CA LEU A 30 -0.34 -15.37 6.66
C LEU A 30 -1.31 -15.98 5.65
N VAL A 31 -1.76 -15.22 4.65
CA VAL A 31 -2.77 -15.68 3.67
C VAL A 31 -2.22 -16.78 2.78
N CYS A 32 -1.07 -16.55 2.13
CA CYS A 32 -0.36 -17.55 1.35
C CYS A 32 1.12 -17.18 1.16
N SER A 33 1.95 -18.13 0.73
CA SER A 33 3.38 -17.91 0.46
C SER A 33 3.61 -16.78 -0.53
N ARG A 34 2.82 -16.74 -1.61
CA ARG A 34 2.92 -15.70 -2.64
C ARG A 34 2.72 -14.28 -2.09
N TRP A 35 1.75 -14.08 -1.19
CA TRP A 35 1.53 -12.77 -0.58
C TRP A 35 2.69 -12.39 0.35
N ARG A 36 3.22 -13.36 1.10
CA ARG A 36 4.41 -13.16 1.93
C ARG A 36 5.60 -12.73 1.08
N ASP A 37 5.85 -13.41 -0.03
CA ASP A 37 6.97 -13.09 -0.92
C ASP A 37 6.83 -11.65 -1.42
N LEU A 38 5.66 -11.26 -1.92
CA LEU A 38 5.40 -9.90 -2.41
C LEU A 38 5.51 -8.83 -1.31
N VAL A 39 5.04 -9.11 -0.10
CA VAL A 39 5.16 -8.19 1.04
C VAL A 39 6.60 -8.12 1.54
N ASP A 40 7.38 -9.19 1.48
CA ASP A 40 8.78 -9.20 1.91
C ASP A 40 9.73 -8.53 0.89
N LEU A 41 9.26 -8.24 -0.34
CA LEU A 41 10.06 -7.51 -1.33
C LEU A 41 10.37 -6.07 -0.87
N PRO A 42 11.65 -5.67 -0.76
CA PRO A 42 12.02 -4.33 -0.30
C PRO A 42 11.61 -3.23 -1.30
N ILE A 43 11.43 -3.58 -2.58
CA ILE A 43 10.93 -2.66 -3.60
C ILE A 43 9.45 -2.28 -3.39
N PHE A 44 8.65 -3.18 -2.81
CA PHE A 44 7.23 -2.93 -2.52
C PHE A 44 7.09 -1.82 -1.48
N TRP A 45 7.82 -1.93 -0.36
CA TRP A 45 7.82 -0.90 0.67
C TRP A 45 8.32 0.44 0.15
N ARG A 46 9.41 0.46 -0.62
CA ARG A 46 9.90 1.71 -1.24
C ARG A 46 8.84 2.40 -2.08
N SER A 47 8.13 1.65 -2.92
CA SER A 47 7.03 2.20 -3.73
C SER A 47 5.87 2.73 -2.85
N LYS A 48 5.46 1.95 -1.85
CA LYS A 48 4.37 2.28 -0.93
C LYS A 48 4.66 3.53 -0.08
N TYR A 49 5.88 3.67 0.44
CA TYR A 49 6.30 4.85 1.20
C TYR A 49 6.42 6.09 0.31
N ARG A 50 6.92 5.96 -0.93
CA ARG A 50 6.96 7.07 -1.89
C ARG A 50 5.56 7.63 -2.15
N HIS A 51 4.61 6.74 -2.46
CA HIS A 51 3.23 7.13 -2.71
C HIS A 51 2.56 7.73 -1.47
N LYS A 52 2.83 7.19 -0.27
CA LYS A 52 2.31 7.75 0.99
C LYS A 52 2.86 9.15 1.26
N ASN A 53 4.15 9.39 1.01
CA ASN A 53 4.76 10.71 1.19
C ASN A 53 4.21 11.75 0.20
N GLU A 54 3.93 11.37 -1.04
CA GLU A 54 3.28 12.25 -2.03
C GLU A 54 1.84 12.59 -1.62
N ASN A 55 1.07 11.60 -1.14
CA ASN A 55 -0.25 11.83 -0.58
C ASN A 55 -0.19 12.71 0.68
N LEU A 56 0.80 12.52 1.56
CA LEU A 56 0.96 13.33 2.76
C LEU A 56 1.27 14.80 2.41
N LYS A 57 2.13 15.04 1.41
CA LYS A 57 2.41 16.40 0.90
C LYS A 57 1.14 17.06 0.37
N LYS A 58 0.38 16.34 -0.45
CA LYS A 58 -0.89 16.82 -1.01
C LYS A 58 -1.92 17.12 0.07
N THR A 59 -2.00 16.31 1.12
CA THR A 59 -2.88 16.58 2.26
C THR A 59 -2.42 17.79 3.09
N LYS A 60 -1.11 17.99 3.29
CA LYS A 60 -0.60 19.16 4.01
C LYS A 60 -0.83 20.46 3.25
N GLU A 61 -0.71 20.45 1.93
CA GLU A 61 -1.07 21.60 1.07
C GLU A 61 -2.58 21.88 1.12
N PHE A 62 -3.41 20.84 1.10
CA PHE A 62 -4.87 20.98 1.19
C PHE A 62 -5.31 21.53 2.57
N TYR A 63 -4.84 20.96 3.67
CA TYR A 63 -5.19 21.44 5.03
C TYR A 63 -4.53 22.78 5.37
N GLY A 64 -3.32 23.06 4.87
CA GLY A 64 -2.65 24.36 5.02
C GLY A 64 -3.36 25.50 4.28
N SER A 65 -4.18 25.18 3.27
CA SER A 65 -5.05 26.16 2.58
C SER A 65 -6.35 26.43 3.34
N PHE A 66 -6.76 25.55 4.26
CA PHE A 66 -7.97 25.72 5.09
C PHE A 66 -7.69 26.37 6.45
N THR A 67 -6.46 26.30 6.97
CA THR A 67 -6.08 26.92 8.26
C THR A 67 -5.84 28.43 8.21
N PHE A 68 -5.94 29.07 7.04
CA PHE A 68 -5.84 30.53 6.89
C PHE A 68 -7.21 31.24 6.83
N TYR A 69 -8.31 30.49 6.91
CA TYR A 69 -9.69 31.00 6.85
C TYR A 69 -10.50 30.74 8.15
N LEU A 70 -9.81 30.63 9.29
CA LEU A 70 -10.41 30.72 10.63
C LEU A 70 -9.63 31.72 11.47
#